data_AF-A0A1I1ZE00-F1
#
_entry.id   AF-A0A1I1ZE00-F1
#
_cell.length_a   1.000
_cell.length_b   1.000
_cell.length_c   1.000
_cell.angle_alpha   90.00
_cell.angle_beta   90.00
_cell.angle_gamma   90.00
#
_symmetry.space_group_name_H-M   'P 1'
#
loop_
_entity.id
_entity.type
_entity.pdbx_description
1 polymer ?
#
loop_
_entity_poly.entity_id
_entity_poly.type
_entity_poly.pdbx_seq_one_letter_code
_entity_poly.pdbx_strand_id
1 'polypeptide(L)'
;MDEFILPRTLGKGRSFVYMLPCRDQDLLKVGFSREPLVRLRTLHPRFFDYFDLERGLLLEVDRVVQARAIERDILLRHAEERSPAPLVVPDQAAGYTEWLRGVTPEVTARLREAAAREDYPLHALSDWVRQMFEAQADRLYDLSLKLLEAIEYEAFNVPGELATGQAARSLIYVLDACASVGIDMTATFPEAVLAWRRFASR
;
A
#
# COMPACT_ATOMS: atom_id res chain seq x y z
N MET A 1 -19.97 -5.94 -1.53
CA MET A 1 -18.59 -6.23 -1.98
C MET A 1 -18.29 -5.19 -3.03
N ASP A 2 -17.94 -3.98 -2.61
CA ASP A 2 -17.68 -2.87 -3.54
C ASP A 2 -16.33 -3.10 -4.21
N GLU A 3 -16.39 -3.35 -5.51
CA GLU A 3 -15.26 -3.42 -6.41
C GLU A 3 -14.68 -2.00 -6.50
N PHE A 4 -13.70 -1.71 -5.65
CA PHE A 4 -12.86 -0.52 -5.75
C PHE A 4 -12.28 -0.52 -7.18
N ILE A 5 -12.79 0.34 -8.06
CA ILE A 5 -12.37 0.39 -9.47
C ILE A 5 -10.95 0.94 -9.52
N LEU A 6 -9.99 0.02 -9.41
CA LEU A 6 -8.59 0.29 -9.65
C LEU A 6 -8.37 0.43 -11.16
N PRO A 7 -7.57 1.42 -11.61
CA PRO A 7 -7.29 1.61 -13.01
C PRO A 7 -6.54 0.40 -13.57
N ARG A 8 -7.24 -0.39 -14.40
CA ARG A 8 -6.67 -1.51 -15.16
C ARG A 8 -5.67 -0.99 -16.20
N THR A 9 -4.39 -1.26 -16.01
CA THR A 9 -3.37 -1.02 -17.06
C THR A 9 -3.13 -2.31 -17.87
N LEU A 10 -3.57 -2.31 -19.13
CA LEU A 10 -3.51 -3.43 -20.07
C LEU A 10 -2.08 -3.78 -20.51
N GLY A 11 -1.65 -5.02 -20.28
CA GLY A 11 -0.98 -5.93 -21.24
C GLY A 11 0.40 -5.60 -21.86
N LYS A 12 0.75 -4.34 -22.07
CA LYS A 12 2.08 -3.81 -22.42
C LYS A 12 2.25 -2.58 -21.54
N GLY A 13 3.01 -2.69 -20.48
CA GLY A 13 2.93 -1.67 -19.44
C GLY A 13 3.96 -1.88 -18.36
N ARG A 14 4.32 -0.75 -17.79
CA ARG A 14 5.27 -0.57 -16.70
C ARG A 14 4.99 -1.58 -15.58
N SER A 15 6.05 -2.04 -14.96
CA SER A 15 6.03 -2.92 -13.79
C SER A 15 6.93 -2.30 -12.73
N PHE A 16 6.72 -2.66 -11.48
CA PHE A 16 7.50 -2.12 -10.37
C PHE A 16 8.17 -3.25 -9.62
N VAL A 17 9.47 -3.11 -9.34
CA VAL A 17 10.13 -3.90 -8.29
C VAL A 17 9.95 -3.15 -6.99
N TYR A 18 9.42 -3.82 -5.97
CA TYR A 18 9.19 -3.24 -4.66
C TYR A 18 10.16 -3.81 -3.63
N MET A 19 10.57 -2.95 -2.71
CA MET A 19 11.19 -3.31 -1.44
C MET A 19 10.32 -2.74 -0.32
N LEU A 20 9.78 -3.63 0.52
CA LEU A 20 8.84 -3.31 1.58
C LEU A 20 9.41 -3.74 2.93
N PRO A 21 10.14 -2.86 3.64
CA PRO A 21 10.56 -3.12 5.01
C PRO A 21 9.35 -3.20 5.94
N CYS A 22 9.33 -4.16 6.85
CA CYS A 22 8.37 -4.18 7.96
C CYS A 22 8.74 -3.08 8.96
N ARG A 23 7.72 -2.44 9.54
CA ARG A 23 7.91 -1.52 10.66
C ARG A 23 8.41 -2.30 11.89
N ASP A 24 9.32 -1.69 12.64
CA ASP A 24 9.85 -2.21 13.93
C ASP A 24 10.52 -3.60 13.87
N GLN A 25 10.78 -4.11 12.66
CA GLN A 25 11.44 -5.38 12.44
C GLN A 25 12.53 -5.21 11.39
N ASP A 26 13.62 -5.94 11.57
CA ASP A 26 14.68 -6.00 10.57
C ASP A 26 14.36 -7.03 9.48
N LEU A 27 13.17 -6.92 8.91
CA LEU A 27 12.61 -7.84 7.91
C LEU A 27 12.08 -7.02 6.75
N LEU A 28 12.27 -7.49 5.52
CA LEU A 28 11.71 -6.85 4.33
C LEU A 28 11.19 -7.87 3.33
N LYS A 29 10.21 -7.46 2.52
CA LYS A 29 9.73 -8.19 1.36
C LYS A 29 10.27 -7.54 0.09
N VAL A 30 10.87 -8.35 -0.79
CA VAL A 30 11.16 -7.96 -2.18
C VAL A 30 10.13 -8.60 -3.11
N GLY A 31 9.81 -7.98 -4.22
CA GLY A 31 8.98 -8.60 -5.26
C GLY A 31 8.73 -7.65 -6.41
N PHE A 32 7.83 -8.02 -7.31
CA PHE A 32 7.37 -7.11 -8.34
C PHE A 32 5.85 -7.19 -8.56
N SER A 33 5.28 -6.10 -9.06
CA SER A 33 3.86 -6.04 -9.43
C SER A 33 3.64 -4.99 -10.52
N ARG A 34 2.59 -5.17 -11.33
CA ARG A 34 2.05 -4.09 -12.17
C ARG A 34 1.14 -3.14 -11.40
N GLU A 35 0.59 -3.62 -10.29
CA GLU A 35 -0.35 -2.89 -9.44
C GLU A 35 0.20 -2.89 -8.00
N PRO A 36 1.15 -2.00 -7.65
CA PRO A 36 1.80 -2.02 -6.34
C PRO A 36 0.81 -1.81 -5.18
N LEU A 37 -0.17 -0.90 -5.32
CA LEU A 37 -1.19 -0.67 -4.28
C LEU A 37 -2.05 -1.92 -4.02
N VAL A 38 -2.44 -2.64 -5.07
CA VAL A 38 -3.18 -3.91 -4.92
C VAL A 38 -2.32 -4.92 -4.17
N ARG A 39 -1.06 -5.06 -4.59
CA ARG A 39 -0.14 -6.02 -3.98
C ARG A 39 0.13 -5.72 -2.51
N LEU A 40 0.31 -4.44 -2.14
CA LEU A 40 0.46 -4.00 -0.75
C LEU A 40 -0.73 -4.42 0.11
N ARG A 41 -1.95 -4.15 -0.37
CA ARG A 41 -3.19 -4.53 0.34
C ARG A 41 -3.36 -6.05 0.45
N THR A 42 -2.93 -6.80 -0.55
CA THR A 42 -2.93 -8.28 -0.52
C THR A 42 -1.93 -8.83 0.49
N LEU A 43 -0.77 -8.17 0.65
CA LEU A 43 0.23 -8.57 1.67
C LEU A 43 -0.25 -8.25 3.08
N HIS A 44 -0.85 -7.07 3.27
CA HIS A 44 -1.44 -6.70 4.56
C HIS A 44 -2.59 -5.70 4.35
N PRO A 45 -3.79 -5.91 4.92
CA PRO A 45 -4.92 -5.00 4.74
C PRO A 45 -4.58 -3.56 5.11
N ARG A 46 -3.93 -3.37 6.26
CA ARG A 46 -3.40 -2.08 6.75
C ARG A 46 -1.91 -1.94 6.42
N PHE A 47 -1.55 -2.09 5.15
CA PHE A 47 -0.16 -2.08 4.69
C PHE A 47 0.62 -0.83 5.16
N PHE A 48 -0.05 0.31 5.29
CA PHE A 48 0.52 1.58 5.70
C PHE A 48 0.93 1.65 7.18
N ASP A 49 0.32 0.82 8.03
CA ASP A 49 0.75 0.66 9.42
C ASP A 49 1.85 -0.39 9.53
N TYR A 50 1.74 -1.46 8.74
CA TYR A 50 2.60 -2.63 8.83
C TYR A 50 3.97 -2.46 8.19
N PHE A 51 4.02 -1.87 7.00
CA PHE A 51 5.27 -1.59 6.30
C PHE A 51 5.78 -0.18 6.64
N ASP A 52 7.09 -0.04 6.64
CA ASP A 52 7.76 1.25 6.73
C ASP A 52 7.79 1.88 5.32
N LEU A 53 6.80 2.73 5.03
CA LEU A 53 6.67 3.37 3.72
C LEU A 53 7.78 4.40 3.44
N GLU A 54 8.36 4.99 4.49
CA GLU A 54 9.46 5.97 4.36
C GLU A 54 10.76 5.29 3.94
N ARG A 55 11.00 4.08 4.42
CA ARG A 55 12.16 3.26 4.01
C ARG A 55 11.85 2.39 2.77
N GLY A 56 10.60 2.28 2.37
CA GLY A 56 10.17 1.49 1.21
C GLY A 56 10.56 2.14 -0.12
N LEU A 57 10.78 1.29 -1.13
CA LEU A 57 11.18 1.74 -2.47
C LEU A 57 10.37 1.05 -3.57
N LEU A 58 10.13 1.79 -4.66
CA LEU A 58 9.55 1.28 -5.91
C LEU A 58 10.42 1.65 -7.10
N LEU A 59 11.00 0.65 -7.76
CA LEU A 59 11.74 0.83 -9.01
C LEU A 59 10.80 0.56 -10.19
N GLU A 60 10.54 1.57 -10.99
CA GLU A 60 9.67 1.50 -12.18
C GLU A 60 10.46 1.03 -13.40
N VAL A 61 9.97 0.00 -14.09
CA VAL A 61 10.57 -0.53 -15.32
C VAL A 61 9.52 -0.69 -16.40
N ASP A 62 9.93 -0.70 -17.67
CA ASP A 62 8.99 -0.79 -18.79
C ASP A 62 8.31 -2.15 -18.94
N ARG A 63 8.97 -3.21 -18.50
CA ARG A 63 8.54 -4.60 -18.74
C ARG A 63 8.72 -5.48 -17.51
N VAL A 64 7.77 -6.39 -17.32
CA VAL A 64 7.83 -7.42 -16.27
C VAL A 64 9.10 -8.28 -16.32
N VAL A 65 9.63 -8.55 -17.51
CA VAL A 65 10.88 -9.34 -17.63
C VAL A 65 12.06 -8.63 -16.97
N GLN A 66 12.14 -7.29 -17.05
CA GLN A 66 13.15 -6.50 -16.36
C GLN A 66 12.92 -6.57 -14.84
N ALA A 67 11.68 -6.38 -14.40
CA ALA A 67 11.34 -6.43 -12.98
C ALA A 67 11.72 -7.78 -12.35
N ARG A 68 11.36 -8.88 -13.02
CA ARG A 68 11.69 -10.24 -12.60
C ARG A 68 13.20 -10.52 -12.61
N ALA A 69 13.94 -9.96 -13.57
CA ALA A 69 15.38 -10.12 -13.61
C ALA A 69 16.06 -9.41 -12.42
N ILE A 70 15.61 -8.21 -12.09
CA ILE A 70 16.12 -7.41 -10.96
C ILE A 70 15.76 -8.07 -9.63
N GLU A 71 14.50 -8.46 -9.43
CA GLU A 71 14.06 -9.19 -8.23
C GLU A 71 14.88 -10.46 -8.03
N ARG A 72 15.00 -11.30 -9.08
CA ARG A 72 15.76 -12.54 -9.00
C ARG A 72 17.24 -12.30 -8.66
N ASP A 73 17.87 -11.27 -9.21
CA ASP A 73 19.26 -10.91 -8.88
C ASP A 73 19.40 -10.56 -7.39
N ILE A 74 18.45 -9.80 -6.83
CA ILE A 74 18.41 -9.49 -5.39
C ILE A 74 18.26 -10.78 -4.56
N LEU A 75 17.27 -11.62 -4.87
CA LEU A 75 16.97 -12.84 -4.11
C LEU A 75 18.03 -13.94 -4.20
N LEU A 76 18.83 -13.95 -5.27
CA LEU A 76 19.96 -14.87 -5.41
C LEU A 76 21.17 -14.41 -4.61
N ARG A 77 21.43 -13.10 -4.57
CA ARG A 77 22.55 -12.53 -3.79
C ARG A 77 22.33 -12.63 -2.29
N HIS A 78 21.07 -12.58 -1.86
CA HIS A 78 20.67 -12.62 -0.46
C HIS A 78 19.99 -13.95 -0.08
N ALA A 79 20.47 -15.06 -0.63
CA ALA A 79 19.86 -16.37 -0.40
C ALA A 79 20.03 -16.85 1.05
N GLU A 80 21.14 -16.50 1.69
CA GLU A 80 21.48 -16.88 3.06
C GLU A 80 20.68 -16.07 4.10
N GLU A 81 20.19 -14.89 3.72
CA GLU A 81 19.44 -13.97 4.58
C GLU A 81 17.92 -14.15 4.44
N ARG A 82 17.50 -15.20 3.73
CA ARG A 82 16.07 -15.57 3.62
C ARG A 82 15.49 -15.84 5.00
N SER A 83 14.29 -15.31 5.21
CA SER A 83 13.51 -15.50 6.44
C SER A 83 12.12 -16.01 6.09
N PRO A 84 11.44 -16.75 6.98
CA PRO A 84 10.04 -17.06 6.78
C PRO A 84 9.18 -15.79 6.74
N ALA A 85 8.05 -15.87 6.03
CA ALA A 85 7.06 -14.82 6.03
C ALA A 85 6.49 -14.60 7.45
N PRO A 86 6.15 -13.36 7.82
CA PRO A 86 5.42 -13.08 9.04
C PRO A 86 4.04 -13.76 9.05
N LEU A 87 3.63 -14.30 10.19
CA LEU A 87 2.33 -14.99 10.35
C LEU A 87 1.11 -14.11 10.04
N VAL A 88 1.27 -12.78 10.14
CA VAL A 88 0.20 -11.81 9.82
C VAL A 88 -0.02 -11.65 8.31
N VAL A 89 0.93 -12.09 7.48
CA VAL A 89 0.80 -12.07 6.03
C VAL A 89 0.09 -13.35 5.58
N PRO A 90 -1.00 -13.27 4.80
CA PRO A 90 -1.72 -14.46 4.35
C PRO A 90 -0.81 -15.39 3.54
N ASP A 91 -0.92 -16.71 3.73
CA ASP A 91 -0.10 -17.71 3.02
C ASP A 91 -0.14 -17.55 1.49
N GLN A 92 -1.30 -17.20 0.94
CA GLN A 92 -1.50 -16.97 -0.49
C GLN A 92 -0.70 -15.75 -1.02
N ALA A 93 -0.38 -14.81 -0.14
CA ALA A 93 0.33 -13.58 -0.45
C ALA A 93 1.80 -13.60 -0.03
N ALA A 94 2.14 -14.43 0.97
CA ALA A 94 3.42 -14.49 1.63
C ALA A 94 4.58 -14.64 0.65
N GLY A 95 4.47 -15.54 -0.33
CA GLY A 95 5.66 -16.01 -1.04
C GLY A 95 6.55 -16.85 -0.11
N TYR A 96 7.56 -17.50 -0.68
CA TYR A 96 8.36 -18.50 0.03
C TYR A 96 9.84 -18.13 0.15
N THR A 97 10.37 -17.31 -0.76
CA THR A 97 11.81 -17.01 -0.86
C THR A 97 12.12 -15.52 -0.86
N GLU A 98 11.07 -14.70 -0.79
CA GLU A 98 11.18 -13.28 -1.08
C GLU A 98 11.17 -12.38 0.17
N TRP A 99 11.26 -12.99 1.34
CA TRP A 99 11.43 -12.33 2.63
C TRP A 99 12.88 -12.43 3.07
N LEU A 100 13.49 -11.30 3.41
CA LEU A 100 14.89 -11.19 3.76
C LEU A 100 15.05 -10.47 5.11
N ARG A 101 16.04 -10.85 5.91
CA ARG A 101 16.33 -10.27 7.23
C ARG A 101 17.70 -9.59 7.23
N GLY A 102 17.80 -8.39 7.79
CA GLY A 102 19.10 -7.73 8.00
C GLY A 102 19.79 -7.14 6.78
N VAL A 103 19.12 -7.11 5.62
CA VAL A 103 19.74 -6.69 4.34
C VAL A 103 19.11 -5.44 3.73
N THR A 104 18.40 -4.63 4.53
CA THR A 104 17.74 -3.42 4.02
C THR A 104 18.72 -2.46 3.32
N PRO A 105 19.89 -2.13 3.91
CA PRO A 105 20.87 -1.25 3.26
C PRO A 105 21.38 -1.79 1.91
N GLU A 106 21.65 -3.09 1.83
CA GLU A 106 22.21 -3.78 0.66
C GLU A 106 21.18 -3.83 -0.47
N VAL A 107 19.93 -4.20 -0.16
CA VAL A 107 18.83 -4.20 -1.15
C VAL A 107 18.55 -2.78 -1.63
N THR A 108 18.59 -1.79 -0.74
CA THR A 108 18.45 -0.37 -1.09
C THR A 108 19.54 0.08 -2.08
N ALA A 109 20.81 -0.23 -1.78
CA ALA A 109 21.92 0.09 -2.65
C ALA A 109 21.76 -0.57 -4.03
N ARG A 110 21.33 -1.84 -4.05
CA ARG A 110 21.13 -2.60 -5.28
C ARG A 110 20.03 -2.01 -6.17
N LEU A 111 18.92 -1.58 -5.59
CA LEU A 111 17.85 -0.90 -6.33
C LEU A 111 18.32 0.44 -6.90
N ARG A 112 19.10 1.22 -6.14
CA ARG A 112 19.70 2.47 -6.61
C ARG A 112 20.68 2.25 -7.77
N GLU A 113 21.53 1.22 -7.68
CA GLU A 113 22.42 0.85 -8.78
C GLU A 113 21.65 0.42 -10.03
N ALA A 114 20.59 -0.38 -9.86
CA ALA A 114 19.75 -0.81 -10.98
C ALA A 114 19.03 0.38 -11.63
N ALA A 115 18.56 1.34 -10.82
CA ALA A 115 17.99 2.59 -11.29
C ALA A 115 19.00 3.40 -12.11
N ALA A 116 20.18 3.64 -11.56
CA ALA A 116 21.21 4.47 -12.19
C ALA A 116 21.77 3.85 -13.48
N ARG A 117 21.94 2.53 -13.53
CA ARG A 117 22.52 1.84 -14.70
C ARG A 117 21.63 1.94 -15.95
N GLU A 118 20.33 1.93 -15.76
CA GLU A 118 19.34 1.81 -16.83
C GLU A 118 18.45 3.06 -16.96
N ASP A 119 18.74 4.11 -16.18
CA ASP A 119 17.95 5.35 -16.06
C ASP A 119 16.48 5.11 -15.71
N TYR A 120 16.21 4.13 -14.84
CA TYR A 120 14.86 3.81 -14.37
C TYR A 120 14.44 4.74 -13.22
N PRO A 121 13.17 5.21 -13.19
CA PRO A 121 12.65 5.95 -12.04
C PRO A 121 12.64 5.10 -10.77
N LEU A 122 13.27 5.61 -9.71
CA LEU A 122 13.21 5.04 -8.37
C LEU A 122 12.43 5.97 -7.45
N HIS A 123 11.31 5.49 -6.94
CA HIS A 123 10.41 6.25 -6.09
C HIS A 123 10.56 5.84 -4.63
N ALA A 124 10.51 6.82 -3.72
CA ALA A 124 10.19 6.55 -2.32
C ALA A 124 8.74 6.03 -2.25
N LEU A 125 8.51 4.97 -1.48
CA LEU A 125 7.19 4.33 -1.46
C LEU A 125 6.11 5.25 -0.87
N SER A 126 6.43 5.98 0.20
CA SER A 126 5.51 6.97 0.80
C SER A 126 5.06 8.02 -0.22
N ASP A 127 6.00 8.64 -0.93
CA ASP A 127 5.72 9.64 -1.96
C ASP A 127 4.91 9.08 -3.13
N TRP A 128 5.25 7.87 -3.59
CA TRP A 128 4.51 7.23 -4.67
C TRP A 128 3.06 6.93 -4.27
N VAL A 129 2.84 6.40 -3.05
CA VAL A 129 1.48 6.14 -2.54
C VAL A 129 0.71 7.45 -2.37
N ARG A 130 1.35 8.50 -1.83
CA ARG A 130 0.77 9.85 -1.73
C ARG A 130 0.28 10.35 -3.08
N GLN A 131 1.15 10.33 -4.11
CA GLN A 131 0.80 10.76 -5.46
C GLN A 131 -0.39 9.98 -6.04
N MET A 132 -0.47 8.67 -5.77
CA MET A 132 -1.61 7.86 -6.20
C MET A 132 -2.92 8.27 -5.53
N PHE A 133 -2.89 8.68 -4.25
CA PHE A 133 -4.07 9.19 -3.56
C PHE A 133 -4.43 10.61 -4.00
N GLU A 134 -3.46 11.49 -4.16
CA GLU A 134 -3.66 12.85 -4.69
C GLU A 134 -4.31 12.83 -6.08
N ALA A 135 -3.85 11.93 -6.95
CA ALA A 135 -4.45 11.72 -8.27
C ALA A 135 -5.92 11.24 -8.23
N GLN A 136 -6.42 10.82 -7.07
CA GLN A 136 -7.79 10.36 -6.84
C GLN A 136 -8.54 11.24 -5.84
N ALA A 137 -8.03 12.43 -5.51
CA ALA A 137 -8.58 13.29 -4.45
C ALA A 137 -10.08 13.53 -4.59
N ASP A 138 -10.57 13.90 -5.77
CA ASP A 138 -12.00 14.14 -6.03
C ASP A 138 -12.84 12.87 -5.76
N ARG A 139 -12.32 11.69 -6.15
CA ARG A 139 -13.02 10.42 -5.90
C ARG A 139 -13.01 10.04 -4.42
N LEU A 140 -11.93 10.34 -3.72
CA LEU A 140 -11.83 10.14 -2.27
C LEU A 140 -12.81 11.06 -1.52
N TYR A 141 -12.95 12.31 -1.96
CA TYR A 141 -13.94 13.26 -1.46
C TYR A 141 -15.36 12.67 -1.61
N ASP A 142 -15.77 12.32 -2.82
CA ASP A 142 -17.11 11.78 -3.09
C ASP A 142 -17.38 10.45 -2.35
N LEU A 143 -16.39 9.55 -2.33
CA LEU A 143 -16.50 8.29 -1.59
C LEU A 143 -16.70 8.53 -0.10
N SER A 144 -15.98 9.50 0.48
CA SER A 144 -16.06 9.78 1.91
C SER A 144 -17.45 10.28 2.33
N LEU A 145 -18.09 11.11 1.50
CA LEU A 145 -19.46 11.57 1.73
C LEU A 145 -20.46 10.42 1.66
N LYS A 146 -20.35 9.55 0.65
CA LYS A 146 -21.22 8.37 0.52
C LYS A 146 -21.08 7.41 1.71
N LEU A 147 -19.85 7.22 2.19
CA LEU A 147 -19.61 6.41 3.38
C LEU A 147 -20.21 7.06 4.64
N LEU A 148 -20.11 8.39 4.78
CA LEU A 148 -20.72 9.11 5.88
C LEU A 148 -22.25 8.99 5.87
N GLU A 149 -22.88 9.18 4.71
CA GLU A 149 -24.32 9.01 4.54
C GLU A 149 -24.76 7.58 4.90
N ALA A 150 -24.00 6.56 4.49
CA ALA A 150 -24.28 5.17 4.85
C ALA A 150 -24.16 4.92 6.37
N ILE A 151 -23.22 5.58 7.05
CA ILE A 151 -23.06 5.50 8.51
C ILE A 151 -24.27 6.13 9.20
N GLU A 152 -24.69 7.31 8.78
CA GLU A 152 -25.87 7.99 9.32
C GLU A 152 -27.13 7.17 9.09
N TYR A 153 -27.30 6.63 7.88
CA TYR A 153 -28.42 5.77 7.56
C TYR A 153 -28.47 4.53 8.46
N GLU A 154 -27.35 3.81 8.62
CA GLU A 154 -27.27 2.64 9.50
C GLU A 154 -27.62 3.02 10.95
N ALA A 155 -27.11 4.15 11.46
CA ALA A 155 -27.36 4.61 12.81
C ALA A 155 -28.83 4.97 13.09
N PHE A 156 -29.56 5.54 12.11
CA PHE A 156 -30.94 5.96 12.31
C PHE A 156 -32.00 4.94 11.88
N ASN A 157 -31.66 4.00 10.99
CA ASN A 157 -32.65 3.14 10.35
C ASN A 157 -32.43 1.64 10.58
N VAL A 158 -31.26 1.23 11.07
CA VAL A 158 -30.95 -0.19 11.29
C VAL A 158 -30.92 -0.46 12.80
N PRO A 159 -31.68 -1.46 13.31
CA PRO A 159 -31.57 -1.89 14.69
C PRO A 159 -30.12 -2.24 15.04
N GLY A 160 -29.66 -1.86 16.24
CA GLY A 160 -28.26 -2.00 16.63
C GLY A 160 -27.71 -3.42 16.54
N GLU A 161 -28.54 -4.43 16.73
CA GLU A 161 -28.18 -5.85 16.62
C GLU A 161 -27.87 -6.27 15.17
N LEU A 162 -28.35 -5.52 14.19
CA LEU A 162 -28.17 -5.76 12.75
C LEU A 162 -27.14 -4.80 12.13
N ALA A 163 -26.71 -3.78 12.86
CA ALA A 163 -25.72 -2.82 12.40
C ALA A 163 -24.36 -3.50 12.23
N THR A 164 -23.79 -3.39 11.04
CA THR A 164 -22.52 -4.04 10.70
C THR A 164 -21.33 -3.15 11.00
N GLY A 165 -21.49 -1.82 11.00
CA GLY A 165 -20.41 -0.84 11.13
C GLY A 165 -19.43 -0.86 9.95
N GLN A 166 -19.80 -1.47 8.82
CA GLN A 166 -18.88 -1.67 7.71
C GLN A 166 -18.47 -0.35 7.05
N ALA A 167 -19.43 0.57 6.87
CA ALA A 167 -19.16 1.89 6.30
C ALA A 167 -18.20 2.69 7.20
N ALA A 168 -18.39 2.65 8.53
CA ALA A 168 -17.51 3.29 9.50
C ALA A 168 -16.07 2.75 9.42
N ARG A 169 -15.90 1.42 9.39
CA ARG A 169 -14.57 0.79 9.24
C ARG A 169 -13.90 1.16 7.91
N SER A 170 -14.66 1.17 6.82
CA SER A 170 -14.15 1.59 5.50
C SER A 170 -13.72 3.07 5.49
N LEU A 171 -14.50 3.95 6.12
CA LEU A 171 -14.18 5.37 6.19
C LEU A 171 -12.92 5.61 7.04
N ILE A 172 -12.81 4.97 8.22
CA ILE A 172 -11.60 5.02 9.05
C ILE A 172 -10.39 4.53 8.26
N TYR A 173 -10.52 3.41 7.56
CA TYR A 173 -9.44 2.86 6.74
C TYR A 173 -8.91 3.87 5.71
N VAL A 174 -9.81 4.51 4.95
CA VAL A 174 -9.44 5.48 3.92
C VAL A 174 -8.74 6.70 4.56
N LEU A 175 -9.29 7.23 5.65
CA LEU A 175 -8.74 8.39 6.33
C LEU A 175 -7.38 8.10 6.98
N ASP A 176 -7.20 6.91 7.56
CA ASP A 176 -5.92 6.46 8.11
C ASP A 176 -4.88 6.27 7.01
N ALA A 177 -5.25 5.63 5.90
CA ALA A 177 -4.37 5.43 4.76
C ALA A 177 -3.87 6.77 4.20
N CYS A 178 -4.76 7.74 4.00
CA CYS A 178 -4.40 9.07 3.51
C CYS A 178 -3.51 9.82 4.52
N ALA A 179 -3.85 9.77 5.81
CA ALA A 179 -3.05 10.40 6.86
C ALA A 179 -1.65 9.79 6.98
N SER A 180 -1.51 8.46 6.79
CA SER A 180 -0.24 7.75 6.91
C SER A 180 0.82 8.19 5.90
N VAL A 181 0.38 8.69 4.74
CA VAL A 181 1.25 9.22 3.67
C VAL A 181 1.17 10.73 3.59
N GLY A 182 0.65 11.38 4.64
CA GLY A 182 0.68 12.84 4.82
C GLY A 182 -0.20 13.64 3.86
N ILE A 183 -1.29 13.08 3.34
CA ILE A 183 -2.29 13.84 2.56
C ILE A 183 -2.84 15.00 3.41
N ASP A 184 -3.04 16.16 2.78
CA ASP A 184 -3.75 17.27 3.42
C ASP A 184 -5.22 16.90 3.61
N MET A 185 -5.54 16.46 4.82
CA MET A 185 -6.86 15.98 5.19
C MET A 185 -7.92 17.09 5.06
N THR A 186 -7.56 18.34 5.35
CA THR A 186 -8.50 19.48 5.34
C THR A 186 -8.80 19.97 3.93
N ALA A 187 -7.84 19.84 3.01
CA ALA A 187 -8.05 20.15 1.61
C ALA A 187 -8.77 19.01 0.85
N THR A 188 -8.56 17.76 1.28
CA THR A 188 -9.04 16.58 0.54
C THR A 188 -10.41 16.09 0.97
N PHE A 189 -10.78 16.26 2.25
CA PHE A 189 -12.02 15.70 2.80
C PHE A 189 -12.98 16.78 3.31
N PRO A 190 -14.30 16.59 3.19
CA PRO A 190 -15.28 17.52 3.71
C PRO A 190 -15.21 17.62 5.25
N GLU A 191 -15.48 18.81 5.79
CA GLU A 191 -15.41 19.05 7.24
C GLU A 191 -16.34 18.12 8.03
N ALA A 192 -17.50 17.75 7.50
CA ALA A 192 -18.42 16.81 8.14
C ALA A 192 -17.77 15.42 8.38
N VAL A 193 -17.00 14.93 7.40
CA VAL A 193 -16.26 13.66 7.50
C VAL A 193 -15.15 13.77 8.55
N LEU A 194 -14.41 14.88 8.56
CA LEU A 194 -13.35 15.11 9.54
C LEU A 194 -13.92 15.27 10.96
N ALA A 195 -15.05 15.96 11.11
CA ALA A 195 -15.78 16.08 12.37
C ALA A 195 -16.21 14.71 12.88
N TRP A 196 -16.82 13.90 12.02
CA TRP A 196 -17.18 12.52 12.35
C TRP A 196 -15.97 11.71 12.84
N ARG A 197 -14.82 11.77 12.14
CA ARG A 197 -13.60 11.07 12.56
C ARG A 197 -13.17 11.45 13.97
N ARG A 198 -13.21 12.75 14.31
CA ARG A 198 -12.85 13.25 15.64
C ARG A 198 -13.78 12.73 16.74
N PHE A 199 -15.06 12.45 16.44
CA PHE A 199 -15.97 11.81 17.38
C PHE A 199 -15.74 10.30 17.46
N ALA A 200 -15.51 9.64 16.33
CA ALA A 200 -15.30 8.19 16.27
C ALA A 200 -13.95 7.73 16.89
N SER A 201 -12.97 8.62 16.99
CA SER A 201 -11.68 8.35 17.64
C SER A 201 -11.66 8.62 19.16
N ARG A 202 -12.78 9.03 19.76
CA ARG A 202 -12.96 9.15 21.22
C ARG A 202 -13.55 7.87 21.80
#